data_AF-A0A2G1VLL2-F1
#
_entry.id   AF-A0A2G1VLL2-F1
#
_cell.length_a   1.000
_cell.length_b   1.000
_cell.length_c   1.000
_cell.angle_alpha   90.00
_cell.angle_beta   90.00
_cell.angle_gamma   90.00
#
_symmetry.space_group_name_H-M   'P 1'
#
loop_
_entity.id
_entity.type
_entity.pdbx_description
1 polymer ?
#
loop_
_entity_poly.entity_id
_entity_poly.type
_entity_poly.pdbx_seq_one_letter_code
_entity_poly.pdbx_strand_id
1 'polypeptide(L)'
;MRSFRFIDQEFRDVSTLLRKYTKTHFKRDYLLLRSIPGIGPIVASGILSELGDLRRFNSIKHLAGYVGLAPGIYQSGDTIRHTGVSMRANRFIRSYFIEASWQAIRTDPVIQEYYRKHQGKNVKSIIVKVARKLLSRTLAVIKTGIPYEIGIIE
;
A
#
# COMPACT_ATOMS: atom_id res chain seq x y z
N MET A 1 34.24 -0.10 8.31
CA MET A 1 33.81 -0.29 6.89
C MET A 1 33.44 -1.74 6.54
N ARG A 2 34.12 -2.79 7.06
CA ARG A 2 33.76 -4.22 6.79
C ARG A 2 32.35 -4.63 7.25
N SER A 3 31.91 -4.21 8.43
CA SER A 3 30.58 -4.56 8.98
C SER A 3 29.41 -4.02 8.14
N PHE A 4 29.52 -2.78 7.61
CA PHE A 4 28.50 -2.23 6.72
C PHE A 4 28.33 -3.04 5.43
N ARG A 5 29.45 -3.43 4.80
CA ARG A 5 29.43 -4.25 3.57
C ARG A 5 28.80 -5.62 3.82
N PHE A 6 29.03 -6.21 4.99
CA PHE A 6 28.42 -7.47 5.37
C PHE A 6 26.90 -7.34 5.48
N ILE A 7 26.39 -6.34 6.21
CA ILE A 7 24.95 -6.11 6.36
C ILE A 7 24.27 -5.80 5.01
N ASP A 8 24.91 -5.01 4.15
CA ASP A 8 24.40 -4.71 2.82
C ASP A 8 24.31 -5.97 1.94
N GLN A 9 25.31 -6.85 2.03
CA GLN A 9 25.32 -8.11 1.30
C GLN A 9 24.19 -9.03 1.78
N GLU A 10 24.06 -9.25 3.09
CA GLU A 10 22.99 -10.06 3.68
C GLU A 10 21.60 -9.52 3.29
N PHE A 11 21.40 -8.20 3.32
CA PHE A 11 20.15 -7.57 2.91
C PHE A 11 19.82 -7.85 1.43
N ARG A 12 20.82 -7.80 0.54
CA ARG A 12 20.64 -8.10 -0.89
C ARG A 12 20.30 -9.57 -1.11
N ASP A 13 20.94 -10.47 -0.38
CA ASP A 13 20.74 -11.91 -0.53
C ASP A 13 19.34 -12.31 -0.05
N VAL A 14 18.93 -11.83 1.12
CA VAL A 14 17.55 -12.02 1.64
C VAL A 14 16.53 -11.39 0.70
N SER A 15 16.76 -10.17 0.22
CA SER A 15 15.89 -9.49 -0.74
C SER A 15 15.73 -10.30 -2.05
N THR A 16 16.81 -10.92 -2.51
CA THR A 16 16.81 -11.73 -3.74
C THR A 16 16.04 -13.03 -3.54
N LEU A 17 16.27 -13.71 -2.42
CA LEU A 17 15.53 -14.91 -2.02
C LEU A 17 14.03 -14.63 -1.93
N LEU A 18 13.65 -13.55 -1.24
CA LEU A 18 12.26 -13.16 -1.04
C LEU A 18 11.55 -12.90 -2.38
N ARG A 19 12.19 -12.15 -3.29
CA ARG A 19 11.65 -11.92 -4.64
C ARG A 19 11.49 -13.21 -5.43
N LYS A 20 12.49 -14.11 -5.36
CA LYS A 20 12.45 -15.40 -6.06
C LYS A 20 11.31 -16.26 -5.53
N TYR A 21 11.18 -16.37 -4.21
CA TYR A 21 10.12 -17.13 -3.55
C TYR A 21 8.73 -16.62 -3.94
N THR A 22 8.49 -15.31 -3.84
CA THR A 22 7.20 -14.72 -4.21
C THR A 22 6.87 -14.92 -5.68
N LYS A 23 7.87 -14.77 -6.58
CA LYS A 23 7.66 -14.97 -8.02
C LYS A 23 7.33 -16.42 -8.38
N THR A 24 7.86 -17.39 -7.63
CA THR A 24 7.59 -18.82 -7.85
C THR A 24 6.20 -19.21 -7.32
N HIS A 25 5.87 -18.83 -6.08
CA HIS A 25 4.65 -19.31 -5.41
C HIS A 25 3.42 -18.43 -5.66
N PHE A 26 3.61 -17.13 -5.90
CA PHE A 26 2.52 -16.15 -6.03
C PHE A 26 2.63 -15.34 -7.34
N LYS A 27 3.07 -16.00 -8.42
CA LYS A 27 3.42 -15.36 -9.70
C LYS A 27 2.35 -14.38 -10.21
N ARG A 28 1.09 -14.80 -10.24
CA ARG A 28 -0.02 -14.01 -10.78
C ARG A 28 -0.21 -12.72 -9.98
N ASP A 29 -0.43 -12.86 -8.67
CA ASP A 29 -0.70 -11.72 -7.79
C ASP A 29 0.52 -10.80 -7.67
N TYR A 30 1.72 -11.37 -7.71
CA TYR A 30 2.96 -10.60 -7.76
C TYR A 30 3.04 -9.71 -9.01
N LEU A 31 2.73 -10.24 -10.19
CA LEU A 31 2.74 -9.47 -11.44
C LEU A 31 1.66 -8.39 -11.45
N LEU A 32 0.46 -8.71 -10.94
CA LEU A 32 -0.62 -7.74 -10.77
C LEU A 32 -0.22 -6.60 -9.83
N LEU A 33 0.35 -6.90 -8.67
CA LEU A 33 0.85 -5.88 -7.75
C LEU A 33 1.94 -5.02 -8.40
N ARG A 34 2.86 -5.63 -9.17
CA ARG A 34 3.96 -4.93 -9.86
C ARG A 34 3.50 -4.00 -10.97
N SER A 35 2.29 -4.17 -11.50
CA SER A 35 1.71 -3.25 -12.49
C SER A 35 1.31 -1.90 -11.88
N ILE A 36 1.06 -1.86 -10.56
CA ILE A 36 0.62 -0.66 -9.86
C ILE A 36 1.81 0.28 -9.64
N PRO A 37 1.70 1.57 -10.00
CA PRO A 37 2.77 2.51 -9.82
C PRO A 37 3.17 2.65 -8.34
N GLY A 38 4.48 2.62 -8.09
CA GLY A 38 5.04 2.68 -6.74
C GLY A 38 5.15 1.34 -6.01
N ILE A 39 4.57 0.26 -6.54
CA ILE A 39 4.71 -1.08 -5.94
C ILE A 39 5.92 -1.80 -6.57
N GLY A 40 7.05 -1.71 -5.88
CA GLY A 40 8.31 -2.40 -6.21
C GLY A 40 8.30 -3.91 -5.93
N PRO A 41 9.34 -4.65 -6.33
CA PRO A 41 9.50 -6.08 -6.02
C PRO A 41 9.37 -6.43 -4.53
N ILE A 42 10.05 -5.65 -3.68
CA ILE A 42 10.03 -5.87 -2.22
C ILE A 42 8.68 -5.48 -1.63
N VAL A 43 8.07 -4.40 -2.12
CA VAL A 43 6.75 -3.94 -1.65
C VAL A 43 5.68 -4.97 -2.02
N ALA A 44 5.70 -5.49 -3.25
CA ALA A 44 4.78 -6.54 -3.69
C ALA A 44 4.92 -7.80 -2.83
N SER A 45 6.17 -8.25 -2.60
CA SER A 45 6.42 -9.40 -1.73
C SER A 45 5.97 -9.15 -0.29
N GLY A 46 6.24 -7.97 0.27
CA GLY A 46 5.79 -7.62 1.61
C GLY A 46 4.26 -7.54 1.73
N ILE A 47 3.57 -7.01 0.72
CA ILE A 47 2.10 -7.02 0.64
C ILE A 47 1.56 -8.45 0.67
N LEU A 48 2.12 -9.35 -0.14
CA LEU A 48 1.69 -10.74 -0.20
C LEU A 48 2.00 -11.51 1.10
N SER A 49 3.15 -11.25 1.72
CA SER A 49 3.54 -11.89 2.98
C SER A 49 2.68 -11.43 4.16
N GLU A 50 2.41 -10.13 4.28
CA GLU A 50 1.70 -9.57 5.44
C GLU A 50 0.17 -9.64 5.30
N LEU A 51 -0.35 -9.39 4.10
CA LEU A 51 -1.80 -9.37 3.87
C LEU A 51 -2.35 -10.73 3.44
N GLY A 52 -1.50 -11.64 2.96
CA GLY A 52 -1.91 -12.92 2.38
C GLY A 52 -2.77 -12.69 1.13
N ASP A 53 -3.85 -13.47 1.02
CA ASP A 53 -4.82 -13.27 -0.06
C ASP A 53 -5.71 -12.04 0.22
N LEU A 54 -5.56 -10.99 -0.60
CA LEU A 54 -6.37 -9.77 -0.50
C LEU A 54 -7.85 -10.03 -0.82
N ARG A 55 -8.18 -11.13 -1.50
CA ARG A 55 -9.58 -11.48 -1.85
C ARG A 55 -10.43 -11.76 -0.62
N ARG A 56 -9.81 -12.11 0.52
CA ARG A 56 -10.50 -12.31 1.81
C ARG A 56 -11.22 -11.07 2.34
N PHE A 57 -10.85 -9.88 1.86
CA PHE A 57 -11.47 -8.63 2.29
C PHE A 57 -12.71 -8.33 1.46
N ASN A 58 -13.89 -8.40 2.08
CA ASN A 58 -15.17 -8.11 1.42
C ASN A 58 -15.26 -6.65 0.91
N SER A 59 -14.74 -5.69 1.68
CA SER A 59 -14.76 -4.27 1.35
C SER A 59 -13.42 -3.60 1.63
N ILE A 60 -13.15 -2.53 0.86
CA ILE A 60 -12.02 -1.63 1.10
C ILE A 60 -12.04 -1.03 2.52
N LYS A 61 -13.21 -0.90 3.16
CA LYS A 61 -13.30 -0.42 4.55
C LYS A 61 -12.56 -1.36 5.51
N HIS A 62 -12.72 -2.67 5.36
CA HIS A 62 -12.05 -3.67 6.20
C HIS A 62 -10.54 -3.66 5.94
N LEU A 63 -10.13 -3.65 4.67
CA LEU A 63 -8.72 -3.62 4.29
C LEU A 63 -8.04 -2.33 4.78
N ALA A 64 -8.68 -1.17 4.62
CA ALA A 64 -8.16 0.10 5.11
C ALA A 64 -8.09 0.16 6.64
N GLY A 65 -9.01 -0.49 7.35
CA GLY A 65 -8.93 -0.67 8.81
C GLY A 65 -7.72 -1.51 9.21
N TYR A 66 -7.51 -2.65 8.53
CA TYR A 66 -6.40 -3.57 8.79
C TYR A 66 -5.02 -2.92 8.55
N VAL A 67 -4.87 -2.20 7.44
CA VAL A 67 -3.65 -1.45 7.11
C VAL A 67 -3.51 -0.17 7.94
N GLY A 68 -4.59 0.33 8.53
CA GLY A 68 -4.58 1.56 9.32
C GLY A 68 -4.56 2.83 8.47
N LEU A 69 -5.19 2.78 7.29
CA LEU A 69 -5.51 3.91 6.42
C LEU A 69 -6.98 4.37 6.59
N ALA A 70 -7.64 3.89 7.65
CA ALA A 70 -8.92 4.40 8.14
C ALA A 70 -8.71 5.21 9.42
N PRO A 71 -9.50 6.28 9.64
CA PRO A 71 -9.46 6.99 10.90
C PRO A 71 -9.94 6.08 12.04
N GLY A 72 -9.27 6.15 13.19
CA GLY A 72 -9.75 5.57 14.43
C GLY A 72 -11.03 6.28 14.87
N ILE A 73 -11.94 5.50 15.44
CA ILE A 73 -13.19 6.00 16.01
C ILE A 73 -13.14 5.63 17.50
N TYR A 74 -13.35 6.63 18.34
CA TYR A 74 -13.63 6.45 19.76
C TYR A 74 -15.09 6.83 19.99
N GLN A 75 -15.89 5.86 20.42
CA GLN A 75 -17.31 6.06 20.69
C GLN A 75 -17.62 5.63 22.12
N SER A 76 -18.25 6.52 22.88
CA SER A 76 -18.73 6.28 24.25
C SER A 76 -20.12 6.90 24.39
N GLY A 77 -21.15 6.08 24.61
CA GLY A 77 -22.55 6.53 24.55
C GLY A 77 -22.86 7.18 23.19
N ASP A 78 -23.44 8.37 23.23
CA ASP A 78 -23.78 9.17 22.03
C ASP A 78 -22.60 9.98 21.46
N THR A 79 -21.45 9.98 22.14
CA THR A 79 -20.29 10.77 21.68
C THR A 79 -19.43 9.94 20.72
N ILE A 80 -19.32 10.41 19.47
CA ILE A 80 -18.41 9.87 18.45
C ILE A 80 -17.27 10.84 18.21
N ARG A 81 -16.03 10.40 18.39
CA ARG A 81 -14.80 11.17 18.12
C ARG A 81 -13.90 10.43 17.15
N HIS A 82 -13.36 11.15 16.16
CA HIS A 82 -12.34 10.62 15.25
C HIS A 82 -10.94 10.89 15.82
N THR A 83 -10.19 9.83 16.11
CA THR A 83 -8.89 9.90 16.82
C THR A 83 -7.68 9.91 15.87
N GLY A 84 -7.89 10.18 14.58
CA GLY A 84 -6.82 10.20 13.59
C GLY A 84 -6.35 8.80 13.19
N VAL A 85 -5.05 8.61 12.97
CA VAL A 85 -4.52 7.32 12.50
C VAL A 85 -4.50 6.30 13.64
N SER A 86 -5.13 5.14 13.43
CA SER A 86 -5.12 4.06 14.43
C SER A 86 -3.72 3.47 14.62
N MET A 87 -3.36 3.29 15.90
CA MET A 87 -2.15 2.55 16.32
C MET A 87 -2.35 1.03 16.31
N ARG A 88 -3.60 0.56 16.28
CA ARG A 88 -3.98 -0.86 16.22
C ARG A 88 -4.07 -1.33 14.76
N ALA A 89 -2.98 -1.21 14.01
CA ALA A 89 -2.94 -1.54 12.59
C ALA A 89 -1.54 -1.98 12.14
N ASN A 90 -1.43 -2.61 10.96
CA ASN A 90 -0.14 -3.01 10.41
C ASN A 90 0.67 -1.78 9.94
N ARG A 91 1.59 -1.33 10.81
CA ARG A 91 2.41 -0.12 10.59
C ARG A 91 3.35 -0.24 9.39
N PHE A 92 3.86 -1.45 9.11
CA PHE A 92 4.78 -1.70 8.00
C PHE A 92 4.06 -1.51 6.66
N ILE A 93 2.91 -2.17 6.50
CA ILE A 93 2.13 -2.07 5.26
C ILE A 93 1.62 -0.65 5.03
N ARG A 94 1.24 0.06 6.09
CA ARG A 94 0.92 1.49 5.97
C ARG A 94 2.08 2.28 5.38
N SER A 95 3.29 2.11 5.91
CA SER A 95 4.48 2.79 5.39
C SER A 95 4.71 2.45 3.91
N TYR A 96 4.54 1.19 3.52
CA TYR A 96 4.69 0.77 2.12
C TYR A 96 3.71 1.48 1.19
N PHE A 97 2.43 1.57 1.56
CA PHE A 97 1.44 2.27 0.75
C PHE A 97 1.67 3.79 0.72
N ILE A 98 2.21 4.38 1.79
CA ILE A 98 2.57 5.80 1.81
C ILE A 98 3.73 6.08 0.84
N GLU A 99 4.79 5.25 0.87
CA GLU A 99 5.91 5.39 -0.07
C GLU A 99 5.51 5.11 -1.52
N ALA A 100 4.70 4.06 -1.75
CA ALA A 100 4.16 3.77 -3.06
C ALA A 100 3.29 4.92 -3.58
N SER A 101 2.54 5.60 -2.71
CA SER A 101 1.72 6.76 -3.07
C SER A 101 2.54 7.93 -3.60
N TRP A 102 3.73 8.19 -3.03
CA TRP A 102 4.61 9.24 -3.54
C TRP A 102 5.08 8.97 -4.97
N GLN A 103 5.37 7.71 -5.29
CA GLN A 103 5.70 7.31 -6.66
C GLN A 103 4.48 7.35 -7.58
N ALA A 104 3.31 6.93 -7.08
CA ALA A 104 2.06 6.97 -7.83
C ALA A 104 1.66 8.41 -8.20
N ILE A 105 1.85 9.39 -7.31
CA ILE A 105 1.61 10.82 -7.60
C ILE A 105 2.49 11.36 -8.74
N ARG A 106 3.69 10.79 -8.93
CA ARG A 106 4.63 11.22 -9.97
C ARG A 106 4.33 10.58 -11.33
N THR A 107 3.69 9.42 -11.33
CA THR A 107 3.55 8.56 -12.51
C THR A 107 2.12 8.49 -13.04
N ASP A 108 1.12 8.54 -12.17
CA ASP A 108 -0.29 8.47 -12.54
C ASP A 108 -0.96 9.85 -12.49
N PRO A 109 -1.45 10.37 -13.63
CA PRO A 109 -2.07 11.69 -13.69
C PRO A 109 -3.37 11.78 -12.88
N VAL A 110 -4.13 10.69 -12.72
CA VAL A 110 -5.38 10.68 -11.92
C VAL A 110 -5.06 10.82 -10.43
N ILE A 111 -4.04 10.10 -9.97
CA ILE A 111 -3.58 10.20 -8.57
C ILE A 111 -2.96 11.59 -8.33
N GLN A 112 -2.19 12.08 -9.30
CA GLN A 112 -1.61 13.41 -9.25
C GLN A 112 -2.69 14.51 -9.16
N GLU A 113 -3.72 14.44 -10.00
CA GLU A 113 -4.83 15.40 -10.01
C GLU A 113 -5.54 15.41 -8.66
N TYR A 114 -5.82 14.23 -8.09
CA TYR A 114 -6.41 14.12 -6.75
C TYR A 114 -5.53 14.78 -5.68
N TYR A 115 -4.21 14.58 -5.74
CA TYR A 115 -3.27 15.25 -4.83
C TYR A 115 -3.27 16.76 -5.00
N ARG A 116 -3.26 17.25 -6.25
CA ARG A 116 -3.28 18.69 -6.59
C ARG A 116 -4.56 19.39 -6.11
N LYS A 117 -5.71 18.74 -6.21
CA LYS A 117 -7.00 19.25 -5.68
C LYS A 117 -6.99 19.51 -4.16
N HIS A 118 -6.02 18.96 -3.44
CA HIS A 118 -5.89 19.11 -2.00
C HIS A 118 -4.70 19.99 -1.58
N GLN A 119 -4.07 20.71 -2.51
CA GLN A 119 -3.02 21.68 -2.19
C GLN A 119 -3.49 22.69 -1.14
N GLY A 120 -2.56 23.14 -0.29
CA GLY A 120 -2.86 24.02 0.85
C GLY A 120 -3.35 23.29 2.11
N LYS A 121 -3.73 22.01 2.04
CA LYS A 121 -4.06 21.20 3.23
C LYS A 121 -2.82 20.51 3.80
N ASN A 122 -2.94 19.97 5.00
CA ASN A 122 -1.86 19.22 5.65
C ASN A 122 -1.40 18.02 4.81
N VAL A 123 -0.14 18.04 4.38
CA VAL A 123 0.46 17.04 3.48
C VAL A 123 0.32 15.61 4.01
N LYS A 124 0.52 15.39 5.31
CA LYS A 124 0.41 14.07 5.94
C LYS A 124 -1.02 13.52 5.87
N SER A 125 -2.02 14.39 6.03
CA SER A 125 -3.43 13.99 5.87
C SER A 125 -3.75 13.61 4.43
N ILE A 126 -3.23 14.36 3.46
CA ILE A 126 -3.49 14.11 2.03
C ILE A 126 -2.85 12.79 1.58
N ILE A 127 -1.58 12.55 1.94
CA ILE A 127 -0.89 11.33 1.51
C ILE A 127 -1.56 10.06 2.07
N VAL A 128 -2.13 10.12 3.28
CA VAL A 128 -2.95 9.02 3.84
C VAL A 128 -4.21 8.78 2.99
N LYS A 129 -4.86 9.85 2.50
CA LYS A 129 -6.02 9.73 1.60
C LYS A 129 -5.62 9.17 0.23
N VAL A 130 -4.47 9.57 -0.30
CA VAL A 130 -3.91 9.01 -1.55
C VAL A 130 -3.60 7.53 -1.36
N ALA A 131 -2.93 7.15 -0.27
CA ALA A 131 -2.63 5.77 0.05
C ALA A 131 -3.90 4.91 0.19
N ARG A 132 -4.98 5.46 0.76
CA ARG A 132 -6.27 4.77 0.79
C ARG A 132 -6.85 4.55 -0.62
N LYS A 133 -6.72 5.52 -1.53
CA LYS A 133 -7.14 5.35 -2.92
C LYS A 133 -6.28 4.31 -3.64
N LEU A 134 -4.96 4.34 -3.46
CA LEU A 134 -4.05 3.36 -4.03
C LEU A 134 -4.38 1.95 -3.52
N LEU A 135 -4.62 1.79 -2.22
CA LEU A 135 -5.08 0.55 -1.60
C LEU A 135 -6.40 0.03 -2.21
N SER A 136 -7.33 0.93 -2.51
CA SER A 136 -8.59 0.58 -3.19
C SER A 136 -8.33 0.01 -4.59
N ARG A 137 -7.45 0.66 -5.36
CA ARG A 137 -7.06 0.17 -6.70
C ARG A 137 -6.30 -1.14 -6.62
N THR A 138 -5.42 -1.32 -5.63
CA THR A 138 -4.73 -2.59 -5.37
C THR A 138 -5.71 -3.73 -5.12
N LEU A 139 -6.74 -3.50 -4.30
CA LEU A 139 -7.77 -4.51 -4.05
C LEU A 139 -8.56 -4.84 -5.32
N ALA A 140 -8.91 -3.82 -6.12
CA ALA A 140 -9.61 -4.00 -7.39
C ALA A 140 -8.79 -4.82 -8.39
N VAL A 141 -7.51 -4.49 -8.59
CA VAL A 141 -6.57 -5.22 -9.46
C VAL A 141 -6.46 -6.70 -9.07
N ILE A 142 -6.37 -7.02 -7.77
CA ILE A 142 -6.24 -8.40 -7.31
C ILE A 142 -7.56 -9.18 -7.45
N LYS A 143 -8.70 -8.53 -7.22
CA LYS A 143 -10.03 -9.16 -7.35
C LYS A 143 -10.42 -9.40 -8.81
N THR A 144 -10.19 -8.42 -9.68
CA THR A 144 -10.50 -8.53 -11.11
C THR A 144 -9.48 -9.40 -11.84
N GLY A 145 -8.24 -9.43 -11.35
CA GLY A 145 -7.14 -10.11 -12.03
C GLY A 145 -6.67 -9.38 -13.28
N ILE A 146 -7.07 -8.12 -13.46
CA ILE A 146 -6.68 -7.25 -14.58
C ILE A 146 -5.52 -6.36 -14.10
N PRO A 147 -4.41 -6.26 -14.85
CA PRO A 147 -3.31 -5.36 -14.53
C PRO A 147 -3.75 -3.90 -14.42
N TYR A 148 -3.04 -3.14 -13.61
CA TYR A 148 -3.28 -1.71 -13.45
C TYR A 148 -2.95 -0.93 -14.73
N GLU A 149 -3.85 -0.07 -15.15
CA GLU A 149 -3.66 0.85 -16.26
C GLU A 149 -3.57 2.29 -15.77
N ILE A 150 -2.54 3.00 -16.24
CA ILE A 150 -2.25 4.37 -15.81
C ILE A 150 -3.25 5.33 -16.46
N GLY A 151 -3.82 6.23 -15.67
CA GLY A 151 -4.73 7.26 -16.17
C GLY A 151 -6.21 6.88 -16.19
N ILE A 152 -6.56 5.66 -15.79
CA ILE A 152 -7.95 5.21 -15.70
C ILE A 152 -8.56 5.59 -14.34
N ILE A 153 -9.83 6.00 -14.35
CA ILE A 153 -10.54 6.49 -13.15
C ILE A 153 -11.35 5.37 -12.45
N GLU A 154 -11.69 4.30 -13.18
CA GLU A 154 -12.51 3.17 -12.73
C GLU A 154 -12.03 2.48 -11.43
#